data_AF-A0A8D0HIX5-F1
#
_entry.id   AF-A0A8D0HIX5-F1
#
_cell.length_a   1.000
_cell.length_b   1.000
_cell.length_c   1.000
_cell.angle_alpha   90.00
_cell.angle_beta   90.00
_cell.angle_gamma   90.00
#
_symmetry.space_group_name_H-M   'P 1'
#
loop_
_entity.id
_entity.type
_entity.pdbx_description
1 polymer ?
#
loop_
_entity_poly.entity_id
_entity_poly.type
_entity_poly.pdbx_seq_one_letter_code
_entity_poly.pdbx_strand_id
1 'polypeptide(L)'
;MAQLLEQGEERRGAALLEWLPAVSEASAGGEEPFLRGIFEIGKSSCDVVLSARQLRWRPIQPESPRGDSNMDLQCKEEFVEMKDIFSVKLKRRRSVQQQKGGILLGIAIFICQKKEQNKLKDSVINLNNLSEDHCQLWFRCLKEILNETEYEGHAPLLLKECELQAFDGVVCVGGDGSASEVVNGLLLRAQMDAGRDTDNILTPVRAPLPLGIIPAGENGGQWFTWLNANLKSPLCIN
;
A
#
# COMPACT_ATOMS: atom_id res chain seq x y z
N MET A 1 32.97 -10.94 2.38
CA MET A 1 32.26 -10.11 3.38
C MET A 1 30.97 -9.50 2.85
N ALA A 2 30.79 -9.30 1.53
CA ALA A 2 29.52 -8.85 0.94
C ALA A 2 28.47 -9.99 0.78
N GLN A 3 28.90 -11.24 0.58
CA GLN A 3 28.00 -12.40 0.35
C GLN A 3 27.26 -12.94 1.59
N LEU A 4 27.52 -12.42 2.80
CA LEU A 4 26.87 -12.89 4.04
C LEU A 4 25.73 -11.98 4.53
N LEU A 5 25.53 -10.81 3.92
CA LEU A 5 24.40 -9.93 4.24
C LEU A 5 23.20 -10.16 3.32
N GLU A 6 23.40 -10.62 2.09
CA GLU A 6 22.31 -10.89 1.14
C GLU A 6 21.41 -12.07 1.57
N GLN A 7 21.98 -13.08 2.24
CA GLN A 7 21.21 -14.24 2.74
C GLN A 7 20.35 -13.93 3.98
N GLY A 8 20.56 -12.77 4.63
CA GLY A 8 19.83 -12.35 5.82
C GLY A 8 18.51 -11.62 5.52
N GLU A 9 18.39 -11.03 4.33
CA GLU A 9 17.21 -10.26 3.89
C GLU A 9 16.26 -11.07 3.02
N GLU A 10 16.76 -12.02 2.22
CA GLU A 10 15.95 -12.94 1.40
C GLU A 10 15.00 -13.80 2.26
N ARG A 11 15.40 -14.10 3.51
CA ARG A 11 14.55 -14.81 4.49
C ARG A 11 13.48 -13.94 5.15
N ARG A 12 13.57 -12.60 5.08
CA ARG A 12 12.63 -11.70 5.77
C ARG A 12 11.42 -11.36 4.91
N GLY A 13 11.58 -11.27 3.59
CA GLY A 13 10.45 -11.11 2.66
C GLY A 13 9.56 -12.35 2.58
N ALA A 14 10.18 -13.54 2.54
CA ALA A 14 9.45 -14.82 2.49
C ALA A 14 8.67 -15.14 3.79
N ALA A 15 9.18 -14.72 4.96
CA ALA A 15 8.59 -15.09 6.25
C ALA A 15 7.24 -14.40 6.56
N LEU A 16 6.87 -13.33 5.85
CA LEU A 16 5.59 -12.63 6.05
C LEU A 16 4.55 -12.97 4.99
N LEU A 17 4.97 -13.44 3.81
CA LEU A 17 4.08 -14.05 2.81
C LEU A 17 3.51 -15.40 3.29
N GLU A 18 4.18 -16.10 4.23
CA GLU A 18 3.59 -17.24 4.95
C GLU A 18 2.49 -16.83 5.95
N TRP A 19 2.38 -15.55 6.31
CA TRP A 19 1.39 -15.03 7.27
C TRP A 19 0.16 -14.39 6.62
N LEU A 20 0.13 -14.33 5.28
CA LEU A 20 -1.10 -14.00 4.55
C LEU A 20 -1.98 -15.25 4.57
N PRO A 21 -3.15 -15.24 5.23
CA PRO A 21 -4.05 -16.38 5.13
C PRO A 21 -4.44 -16.52 3.65
N ALA A 22 -4.31 -17.74 3.13
CA ALA A 22 -4.95 -18.14 1.89
C ALA A 22 -6.39 -17.61 1.93
N VAL A 23 -6.79 -16.83 0.92
CA VAL A 23 -8.11 -16.18 0.87
C VAL A 23 -9.18 -17.27 0.94
N SER A 24 -9.63 -17.57 2.15
CA SER A 24 -10.67 -18.56 2.42
C SER A 24 -11.99 -17.81 2.50
N GLU A 25 -12.95 -18.22 1.69
CA GLU A 25 -14.29 -17.66 1.63
C GLU A 25 -14.94 -17.59 3.02
N ALA A 26 -15.45 -16.40 3.33
CA ALA A 26 -16.47 -16.05 4.31
C ALA A 26 -16.77 -17.07 5.42
N SER A 27 -16.20 -16.83 6.60
CA SER A 27 -16.87 -17.12 7.86
C SER A 27 -17.00 -15.84 8.67
N ALA A 28 -18.09 -15.72 9.42
CA ALA A 28 -18.41 -14.57 10.26
C ALA A 28 -17.54 -14.50 11.53
N GLY A 29 -16.22 -14.60 11.37
CA GLY A 29 -15.21 -14.30 12.38
C GLY A 29 -14.41 -13.09 11.89
N GLY A 30 -14.34 -12.03 12.69
CA GLY A 30 -13.65 -10.80 12.29
C GLY A 30 -12.19 -11.06 11.91
N GLU A 31 -11.74 -10.47 10.79
CA GLU A 31 -10.34 -10.51 10.36
C GLU A 31 -9.43 -10.06 11.51
N GLU A 32 -8.42 -10.86 11.84
CA GLU A 32 -7.42 -10.50 12.86
C GLU A 32 -6.61 -9.30 12.36
N PRO A 33 -6.48 -8.23 13.15
CA PRO A 33 -5.78 -7.05 12.69
C PRO A 33 -4.27 -7.27 12.66
N PHE A 34 -3.61 -6.81 11.59
CA PHE A 34 -2.15 -6.78 11.51
C PHE A 34 -1.54 -5.86 12.56
N LEU A 35 -2.09 -4.66 12.69
CA LEU A 35 -1.63 -3.66 13.64
C LEU A 35 -2.82 -2.93 14.26
N ARG A 36 -2.66 -2.58 15.54
CA ARG A 36 -3.55 -1.68 16.26
C ARG A 36 -2.73 -0.63 16.99
N GLY A 37 -3.14 0.63 16.92
CA GLY A 37 -2.32 1.75 17.36
C GLY A 37 -3.14 3.02 17.52
N ILE A 38 -2.61 3.94 18.31
CA ILE A 38 -3.25 5.23 18.55
C ILE A 38 -2.57 6.30 17.71
N PHE A 39 -3.37 7.00 16.90
CA PHE A 39 -2.91 8.12 16.09
C PHE A 39 -3.84 9.31 16.26
N GLU A 40 -3.29 10.51 16.15
CA GLU A 40 -4.11 11.69 15.96
C GLU A 40 -4.45 11.83 14.48
N ILE A 41 -5.75 11.91 14.18
CA ILE A 41 -6.27 12.14 12.82
C ILE A 41 -7.10 13.42 12.89
N GLY A 42 -6.69 14.43 12.11
CA GLY A 42 -7.31 15.76 12.16
C GLY A 42 -7.03 16.45 13.49
N LYS A 43 -8.00 16.41 14.42
CA LYS A 43 -7.90 17.00 15.77
C LYS A 43 -8.32 16.00 16.88
N SER A 44 -8.45 14.74 16.53
CA SER A 44 -9.00 13.71 17.41
C SER A 44 -7.99 12.57 17.55
N SER A 45 -7.83 12.08 18.78
CA SER A 45 -7.10 10.84 19.04
C SER A 45 -7.98 9.67 18.64
N CYS A 46 -7.46 8.79 17.79
CA CYS A 46 -8.20 7.70 17.19
C CYS A 46 -7.53 6.36 17.48
N ASP A 47 -8.35 5.35 17.77
CA ASP A 47 -7.98 3.95 17.79
C ASP A 47 -7.99 3.44 16.34
N VAL A 48 -6.81 3.21 15.78
CA VAL A 48 -6.60 2.84 14.37
C VAL A 48 -6.26 1.36 14.29
N VAL A 49 -6.91 0.67 13.36
CA VAL A 49 -6.75 -0.77 13.14
C VAL A 49 -6.46 -1.01 11.66
N LEU A 50 -5.32 -1.66 11.41
CA LEU A 50 -4.87 -2.10 10.09
C LEU A 50 -5.19 -3.59 9.93
N SER A 51 -5.91 -3.94 8.86
CA SER A 51 -6.27 -5.31 8.49
C SER A 51 -5.89 -5.58 7.03
N ALA A 52 -5.99 -6.83 6.58
CA ALA A 52 -5.68 -7.22 5.20
C ALA A 52 -6.44 -6.42 4.15
N ARG A 53 -7.66 -6.00 4.45
CA ARG A 53 -8.56 -5.37 3.47
C ARG A 53 -8.83 -3.91 3.72
N GLN A 54 -8.63 -3.43 4.94
CA GLN A 54 -9.10 -2.11 5.36
C GLN A 54 -8.20 -1.49 6.43
N LEU A 55 -8.14 -0.16 6.41
CA LEU A 55 -7.64 0.67 7.49
C LEU A 55 -8.84 1.39 8.08
N ARG A 56 -9.15 1.11 9.35
CA ARG A 56 -10.30 1.69 10.06
C ARG A 56 -9.86 2.46 11.28
N TRP A 57 -10.58 3.52 11.62
CA TRP A 57 -10.31 4.32 12.80
C TRP A 57 -11.58 4.84 13.43
N ARG A 58 -11.54 4.94 14.76
CA ARG A 58 -12.62 5.52 15.56
C ARG A 58 -12.07 6.52 16.56
N PRO A 59 -12.71 7.68 16.75
CA PRO A 59 -12.32 8.61 17.82
C PRO A 59 -12.40 7.93 19.18
N ILE A 60 -11.40 8.16 20.03
CA ILE A 60 -11.40 7.70 21.42
C ILE A 60 -12.25 8.68 22.22
N GLN A 61 -13.30 8.18 22.88
CA GLN A 61 -14.06 9.01 23.81
C GLN A 61 -13.29 9.15 25.13
N PRO A 62 -13.14 10.37 25.67
CA PRO A 62 -12.66 10.53 27.03
C PRO A 62 -13.70 9.94 28.00
N GLU A 63 -13.26 9.17 28.99
CA GLU A 63 -14.14 8.72 30.07
C GLU A 63 -14.68 9.95 30.82
N SER A 64 -16.00 10.19 30.77
CA SER A 64 -16.60 11.27 31.56
C SER A 64 -16.74 10.82 33.03
N PRO A 65 -16.34 11.64 34.02
CA PRO A 65 -16.54 11.30 35.43
C PRO A 65 -18.00 11.33 35.91
N ARG A 66 -18.92 11.84 35.08
CA ARG A 66 -20.34 12.02 35.40
C ARG A 66 -21.17 11.44 34.27
N GLY A 67 -21.95 10.42 34.59
CA GLY A 67 -22.91 9.80 33.69
C GLY A 67 -24.06 10.75 33.37
N ASP A 68 -23.82 11.70 32.48
CA ASP A 68 -24.88 12.43 31.81
C ASP A 68 -25.13 11.75 30.46
N SER A 69 -26.20 10.95 30.44
CA SER A 69 -26.77 10.41 29.22
C SER A 69 -27.25 11.56 28.33
N ASN A 70 -26.84 11.51 27.07
CA ASN A 70 -27.36 12.26 25.92
C ASN A 70 -26.51 13.44 25.42
N MET A 71 -25.39 13.09 24.78
CA MET A 71 -24.98 13.69 23.51
C MET A 71 -24.58 12.51 22.62
N ASP A 72 -25.47 12.12 21.72
CA ASP A 72 -25.23 11.15 20.66
C ASP A 72 -24.21 11.75 19.67
N LEU A 73 -22.97 11.93 20.14
CA LEU A 73 -21.82 12.19 19.30
C LEU A 73 -21.64 10.92 18.49
N GLN A 74 -22.23 10.92 17.29
CA GLN A 74 -22.02 9.91 16.26
C GLN A 74 -20.52 9.62 16.18
N CYS A 75 -20.08 8.61 16.92
CA CYS A 75 -18.69 8.16 16.92
C CYS A 75 -18.60 7.27 15.69
N LYS A 76 -18.66 7.94 14.53
CA LYS A 76 -18.70 7.29 13.24
C LYS A 76 -17.33 6.69 13.04
N GLU A 77 -17.28 5.36 13.04
CA GLU A 77 -16.12 4.65 12.56
C GLU A 77 -15.93 5.00 11.09
N GLU A 78 -14.75 5.49 10.75
CA GLU A 78 -14.35 5.78 9.39
C GLU A 78 -13.35 4.71 8.94
N PHE A 79 -13.34 4.43 7.64
CA PHE A 79 -12.45 3.44 7.08
C PHE A 79 -12.07 3.80 5.63
N VAL A 80 -10.98 3.19 5.18
CA VAL A 80 -10.58 3.13 3.77
C VAL A 80 -10.24 1.69 3.42
N GLU A 81 -10.65 1.24 2.24
CA GLU A 81 -10.25 -0.08 1.74
C GLU A 81 -8.81 -0.03 1.21
N MET A 82 -8.04 -1.10 1.42
CA MET A 82 -6.64 -1.19 0.96
C MET A 82 -6.52 -0.92 -0.54
N LYS A 83 -7.52 -1.34 -1.32
CA LYS A 83 -7.59 -1.09 -2.77
C LYS A 83 -7.59 0.39 -3.16
N ASP A 84 -8.09 1.26 -2.30
CA ASP A 84 -8.18 2.70 -2.56
C ASP A 84 -6.90 3.43 -2.15
N ILE A 85 -6.00 2.78 -1.41
CA ILE A 85 -4.68 3.31 -1.01
C ILE A 85 -3.69 3.04 -2.15
N PHE A 86 -3.02 4.07 -2.66
CA PHE A 86 -2.04 3.90 -3.73
C PHE A 86 -0.61 4.28 -3.33
N SER A 87 -0.42 4.94 -2.19
CA SER A 87 0.91 5.28 -1.67
C SER A 87 0.88 5.59 -0.19
N VAL A 88 2.01 5.38 0.48
CA VAL A 88 2.24 5.78 1.87
C VAL A 88 3.59 6.48 2.01
N LYS A 89 3.69 7.43 2.94
CA LYS A 89 4.93 8.20 3.16
C LYS A 89 5.09 8.59 4.63
N LEU A 90 6.32 8.50 5.13
CA LEU A 90 6.68 9.12 6.42
C LEU A 90 6.69 10.65 6.29
N LYS A 91 5.86 11.31 7.10
CA LYS A 91 5.74 12.77 7.12
C LYS A 91 6.74 13.37 8.10
N ARG A 92 7.67 14.17 7.60
CA ARG A 92 8.69 14.88 8.42
C ARG A 92 8.64 16.38 8.20
N ARG A 93 8.83 17.17 9.26
CA ARG A 93 9.00 18.63 9.18
C ARG A 93 10.49 18.98 9.20
N ARG A 94 10.98 19.67 8.18
CA ARG A 94 12.33 20.23 8.19
C ARG A 94 12.41 21.40 9.19
N SER A 95 13.39 21.35 10.09
CA SER A 95 13.78 22.51 10.89
C SER A 95 14.74 23.35 10.06
N VAL A 96 14.61 24.68 10.13
CA VAL A 96 15.36 25.66 9.31
C VAL A 96 16.88 25.49 9.44
N GLN A 97 17.36 24.81 10.49
CA GLN A 97 18.79 24.62 10.78
C GLN A 97 19.37 23.24 10.40
N GLN A 98 18.57 22.23 10.05
CA GLN A 98 19.07 20.86 9.85
C GLN A 98 18.99 20.39 8.40
N GLN A 99 20.15 19.98 7.86
CA GLN A 99 20.31 19.46 6.49
C GLN A 99 19.90 17.98 6.35
N LYS A 100 19.76 17.22 7.45
CA LYS A 100 19.29 15.82 7.44
C LYS A 100 18.40 15.55 8.66
N GLY A 101 17.27 14.87 8.41
CA GLY A 101 16.39 14.31 9.44
C GLY A 101 15.50 15.33 10.15
N GLY A 102 14.42 15.78 9.49
CA GLY A 102 13.38 16.56 10.15
C GLY A 102 12.59 15.78 11.20
N ILE A 103 11.89 16.50 12.09
CA ILE A 103 11.04 15.91 13.12
C ILE A 103 9.93 15.09 12.45
N LEU A 104 9.80 13.83 12.84
CA LEU A 104 8.72 12.96 12.37
C LEU A 104 7.38 13.44 12.93
N LEU A 105 6.41 13.62 12.04
CA LEU A 105 5.05 14.03 12.38
C LEU A 105 4.07 12.85 12.34
N GLY A 106 4.38 11.80 11.58
CA GLY A 106 3.51 10.64 11.40
C GLY A 106 3.63 10.02 10.02
N ILE A 107 2.53 9.44 9.55
CA ILE A 107 2.40 8.76 8.26
C ILE A 107 1.32 9.48 7.43
N ALA A 108 1.61 9.73 6.16
CA ALA A 108 0.64 10.20 5.17
C ALA A 108 0.24 9.01 4.28
N ILE A 109 -1.06 8.78 4.15
CA ILE A 109 -1.66 7.74 3.34
C ILE A 109 -2.42 8.41 2.20
N PHE A 110 -2.02 8.10 0.97
CA PHE A 110 -2.60 8.68 -0.24
C PHE A 110 -3.64 7.73 -0.81
N ILE A 111 -4.83 8.28 -1.03
CA ILE A 111 -6.03 7.53 -1.38
C ILE A 111 -6.61 8.11 -2.66
N CYS A 112 -7.12 7.21 -3.49
CA CYS A 112 -7.78 7.53 -4.74
C CYS A 112 -9.25 7.13 -4.64
N GLN A 113 -10.15 8.11 -4.69
CA GLN A 113 -11.60 7.89 -4.62
C GLN A 113 -12.24 8.14 -5.99
N LYS A 114 -13.11 7.23 -6.43
CA LYS A 114 -13.92 7.45 -7.63
C LYS A 114 -14.95 8.54 -7.37
N LYS A 115 -14.92 9.62 -8.18
CA LYS A 115 -15.84 10.75 -8.05
C LYS A 115 -16.97 10.69 -9.08
N GLU A 116 -16.61 10.52 -10.36
CA GLU A 116 -17.52 10.50 -11.51
C GLU A 116 -17.14 9.34 -12.45
N GLN A 117 -17.87 9.12 -13.54
CA GLN A 117 -17.41 8.22 -14.61
C GLN A 117 -16.05 8.75 -15.12
N ASN A 118 -15.01 7.92 -15.05
CA ASN A 118 -13.64 8.21 -15.48
C ASN A 118 -12.90 9.33 -14.71
N LYS A 119 -13.40 9.75 -13.54
CA LYS A 119 -12.71 10.74 -12.70
C LYS A 119 -12.37 10.20 -11.33
N LEU A 120 -11.08 10.24 -11.02
CA LEU A 120 -10.51 9.93 -9.73
C LEU A 120 -10.23 11.23 -8.96
N LYS A 121 -10.45 11.20 -7.65
CA LYS A 121 -10.13 12.27 -6.71
C LYS A 121 -9.05 11.77 -5.76
N ASP A 122 -7.95 12.49 -5.68
CA ASP A 122 -6.91 12.26 -4.70
C ASP A 122 -7.31 12.83 -3.32
N SER A 123 -6.94 12.13 -2.27
CA SER A 123 -7.14 12.54 -0.89
C SER A 123 -6.02 11.99 -0.01
N VAL A 124 -5.73 12.65 1.10
CA VAL A 124 -4.63 12.27 2.00
C VAL A 124 -5.13 12.15 3.43
N ILE A 125 -4.92 10.99 4.04
CA ILE A 125 -5.12 10.78 5.47
C ILE A 125 -3.77 10.91 6.17
N ASN A 126 -3.74 11.72 7.23
CA ASN A 126 -2.54 11.88 8.05
C ASN A 126 -2.77 11.14 9.38
N LEU A 127 -1.99 10.10 9.61
CA LEU A 127 -1.89 9.40 10.89
C LEU A 127 -0.75 10.04 11.68
N ASN A 128 -1.06 11.00 12.55
CA ASN A 128 -0.04 11.72 13.31
C ASN A 128 0.36 10.94 14.55
N ASN A 129 1.66 10.69 14.71
CA ASN A 129 2.26 10.13 15.91
C ASN A 129 3.75 10.51 15.93
N LEU A 130 4.27 10.92 17.09
CA LEU A 130 5.66 11.39 17.23
C LEU A 130 6.65 10.25 17.52
N SER A 131 6.15 9.06 17.88
CA SER A 131 6.99 7.88 18.09
C SER A 131 7.54 7.39 16.75
N GLU A 132 8.85 7.48 16.60
CA GLU A 132 9.54 7.04 15.39
C GLU A 132 9.40 5.53 15.17
N ASP A 133 9.63 4.73 16.21
CA ASP A 133 9.47 3.27 16.13
C ASP A 133 8.05 2.86 15.75
N HIS A 134 7.04 3.51 16.35
CA HIS A 134 5.64 3.23 16.05
C HIS A 134 5.30 3.55 14.59
N CYS A 135 5.70 4.73 14.11
CA CYS A 135 5.46 5.13 12.73
C CYS A 135 6.23 4.27 11.73
N GLN A 136 7.47 3.89 12.03
CA GLN A 136 8.29 3.04 11.17
C GLN A 136 7.70 1.63 11.04
N LEU A 137 7.22 1.05 12.15
CA LEU A 137 6.54 -0.25 12.14
C LEU A 137 5.31 -0.23 11.23
N TRP A 138 4.44 0.77 11.42
CA TRP A 138 3.23 0.94 10.61
C TRP A 138 3.55 1.23 9.15
N PHE A 139 4.54 2.09 8.89
CA PHE A 139 4.98 2.40 7.53
C PHE A 139 5.48 1.15 6.81
N ARG A 140 6.35 0.35 7.44
CA ARG A 140 6.85 -0.91 6.85
C ARG A 140 5.71 -1.88 6.52
N CYS A 141 4.80 -2.10 7.46
CA CYS A 141 3.66 -3.00 7.24
C CYS A 141 2.78 -2.52 6.08
N LEU A 142 2.49 -1.22 6.00
CA LEU A 142 1.75 -0.64 4.87
C LEU A 142 2.50 -0.78 3.54
N LYS A 143 3.82 -0.59 3.53
CA LYS A 143 4.65 -0.78 2.32
C LYS A 143 4.57 -2.21 1.79
N GLU A 144 4.67 -3.18 2.69
CA GLU A 144 4.58 -4.61 2.36
C GLU A 144 3.21 -4.97 1.79
N ILE A 145 2.11 -4.50 2.42
CA ILE A 145 0.74 -4.72 1.92
C ILE A 145 0.54 -4.10 0.52
N LEU A 146 1.22 -3.00 0.22
CA LEU A 146 1.12 -2.27 -1.04
C LEU A 146 2.13 -2.72 -2.11
N ASN A 147 2.96 -3.73 -1.84
CA ASN A 147 3.99 -4.23 -2.76
C ASN A 147 4.88 -3.10 -3.33
N GLU A 148 5.38 -2.21 -2.48
CA GLU A 148 6.28 -1.14 -2.90
C GLU A 148 7.61 -1.71 -3.43
N THR A 149 8.04 -1.25 -4.60
CA THR A 149 9.37 -1.61 -5.12
C THR A 149 10.43 -0.72 -4.49
N GLU A 150 11.59 -1.30 -4.18
CA GLU A 150 12.67 -0.59 -3.47
C GLU A 150 13.92 -0.38 -4.32
N TYR A 151 14.09 -1.18 -5.38
CA TYR A 151 15.26 -1.18 -6.25
C TYR A 151 14.88 -1.60 -7.68
N GLU A 152 15.77 -1.32 -8.62
CA GLU A 152 15.63 -1.69 -10.03
C GLU A 152 15.56 -3.21 -10.20
N GLY A 153 14.54 -3.70 -10.91
CA GLY A 153 14.30 -5.13 -11.10
C GLY A 153 13.52 -5.81 -9.97
N HIS A 154 13.05 -5.07 -8.96
CA HIS A 154 12.21 -5.63 -7.90
C HIS A 154 10.79 -5.96 -8.42
N ALA A 155 10.21 -5.13 -9.31
CA ALA A 155 8.83 -5.32 -9.75
C ALA A 155 8.60 -6.69 -10.47
N PRO A 156 9.48 -7.15 -11.37
CA PRO A 156 9.37 -8.46 -11.99
C PRO A 156 9.43 -9.63 -11.00
N LEU A 157 10.22 -9.52 -9.93
CA LEU A 157 10.31 -10.57 -8.89
C LEU A 157 8.97 -10.70 -8.15
N LEU A 158 8.41 -9.58 -7.70
CA LEU A 158 7.09 -9.54 -7.06
C LEU A 158 6.02 -10.13 -7.98
N LEU A 159 5.98 -9.69 -9.25
CA LEU A 159 5.02 -10.19 -10.23
C LEU A 159 5.15 -11.69 -10.53
N LYS A 160 6.34 -12.26 -10.36
CA LYS A 160 6.58 -13.70 -10.53
C LYS A 160 6.11 -14.50 -9.33
N GLU A 161 6.28 -13.98 -8.12
CA GLU A 161 5.91 -14.66 -6.87
C GLU A 161 4.43 -14.46 -6.50
N CYS A 162 3.81 -13.37 -6.95
CA CYS A 162 2.40 -13.07 -6.66
C CYS A 162 1.42 -13.99 -7.39
N GLU A 163 0.33 -14.37 -6.71
CA GLU A 163 -0.83 -15.00 -7.32
C GLU A 163 -1.69 -13.97 -8.06
N LEU A 164 -1.32 -13.65 -9.30
CA LEU A 164 -2.01 -12.64 -10.12
C LEU A 164 -3.52 -12.89 -10.30
N GLN A 165 -4.00 -14.11 -10.13
CA GLN A 165 -5.42 -14.46 -10.23
C GLN A 165 -6.26 -13.90 -9.09
N ALA A 166 -5.65 -13.55 -7.96
CA ALA A 166 -6.34 -12.93 -6.81
C ALA A 166 -6.67 -11.44 -7.02
N PHE A 167 -6.25 -10.89 -8.17
CA PHE A 167 -6.25 -9.46 -8.44
C PHE A 167 -7.05 -9.13 -9.70
N ASP A 168 -7.73 -7.99 -9.69
CA ASP A 168 -8.56 -7.52 -10.82
C ASP A 168 -7.72 -6.78 -11.89
N GLY A 169 -6.54 -6.29 -11.52
CA GLY A 169 -5.69 -5.46 -12.35
C GLY A 169 -4.46 -5.00 -11.61
N VAL A 170 -3.49 -4.46 -12.33
CA VAL A 170 -2.24 -3.93 -11.78
C VAL A 170 -2.19 -2.42 -12.00
N VAL A 171 -1.80 -1.66 -10.99
CA VAL A 171 -1.54 -0.22 -11.10
C VAL A 171 -0.07 0.04 -10.85
N CYS A 172 0.63 0.55 -11.85
CA CYS A 172 1.97 1.11 -11.71
C CYS A 172 1.87 2.59 -11.36
N VAL A 173 2.32 2.98 -10.16
CA VAL A 173 2.50 4.41 -9.82
C VAL A 173 3.99 4.70 -9.87
N GLY A 174 4.46 5.57 -10.77
CA GLY A 174 5.92 5.76 -10.95
C GLY A 174 6.28 6.52 -12.21
N GLY A 175 7.57 6.48 -12.57
CA GLY A 175 8.09 7.03 -13.82
C GLY A 175 8.06 6.02 -14.97
N ASP A 176 8.71 6.35 -16.08
CA ASP A 176 8.72 5.47 -17.26
C ASP A 176 9.53 4.18 -17.02
N GLY A 177 10.65 4.25 -16.27
CA GLY A 177 11.44 3.07 -15.93
C GLY A 177 10.65 2.06 -15.10
N SER A 178 9.96 2.57 -14.07
CA SER A 178 8.99 1.87 -13.24
C SER A 178 7.91 1.15 -14.06
N ALA A 179 7.28 1.88 -14.98
CA ALA A 179 6.24 1.32 -15.85
C ALA A 179 6.78 0.24 -16.78
N SER A 180 7.98 0.44 -17.33
CA SER A 180 8.67 -0.54 -18.18
C SER A 180 8.92 -1.86 -17.44
N GLU A 181 9.39 -1.79 -16.19
CA GLU A 181 9.60 -2.99 -15.36
C GLU A 181 8.31 -3.78 -15.12
N VAL A 182 7.21 -3.10 -14.78
CA VAL A 182 5.92 -3.74 -14.52
C VAL A 182 5.37 -4.38 -15.80
N VAL A 183 5.44 -3.67 -16.93
CA VAL A 183 5.01 -4.20 -18.24
C VAL A 183 5.82 -5.45 -18.60
N ASN A 184 7.14 -5.37 -18.48
CA ASN A 184 8.02 -6.49 -18.80
C ASN A 184 7.78 -7.68 -17.86
N GLY A 185 7.63 -7.43 -16.55
CA GLY A 185 7.33 -8.46 -15.56
C GLY A 185 6.01 -9.19 -15.83
N LEU A 186 4.94 -8.44 -16.17
CA LEU A 186 3.64 -9.02 -16.53
C LEU A 186 3.72 -9.86 -17.81
N LEU A 187 4.48 -9.40 -18.80
CA LEU A 187 4.67 -10.11 -20.06
C LEU A 187 5.46 -11.41 -19.87
N LEU A 188 6.57 -11.35 -19.12
CA LEU A 188 7.36 -12.52 -18.76
C LEU A 188 6.53 -13.53 -17.98
N ARG A 189 5.75 -13.06 -17.01
CA ARG A 189 4.85 -13.91 -16.22
C ARG A 189 3.82 -14.61 -17.11
N ALA A 190 3.18 -13.88 -18.03
CA ALA A 190 2.20 -14.46 -18.96
C ALA A 190 2.82 -15.52 -19.89
N GLN A 191 4.08 -15.34 -20.30
CA GLN A 191 4.81 -16.34 -21.09
C GLN A 191 5.14 -17.58 -20.27
N MET A 192 5.63 -17.40 -19.03
CA MET A 192 5.92 -18.49 -18.10
C MET A 192 4.66 -19.32 -17.80
N ASP A 193 3.54 -18.66 -17.48
CA ASP A 193 2.26 -19.31 -17.21
C ASP A 193 1.74 -20.10 -18.42
N ALA A 194 2.09 -19.67 -19.65
CA ALA A 194 1.75 -20.35 -20.89
C ALA A 194 2.79 -21.38 -21.36
N GLY A 195 3.87 -21.61 -20.60
CA GLY A 195 4.96 -22.53 -20.96
C GLY A 195 5.71 -22.14 -22.24
N ARG A 196 5.74 -20.85 -22.59
CA ARG A 196 6.46 -20.31 -23.75
C ARG A 196 7.91 -20.01 -23.39
N ASP A 197 8.78 -20.06 -24.40
CA ASP A 197 10.15 -19.56 -24.30
C ASP A 197 10.13 -18.04 -24.01
N THR A 198 10.84 -17.63 -22.97
CA THR A 198 10.93 -16.23 -22.52
C THR A 198 11.87 -15.39 -23.37
N ASP A 199 12.73 -16.03 -24.18
CA ASP A 199 13.78 -15.34 -24.93
C ASP A 199 13.31 -14.92 -26.34
N ASN A 200 12.16 -15.42 -26.81
CA ASN A 200 11.72 -15.23 -28.20
C ASN A 200 10.31 -14.62 -28.30
N ILE A 201 10.22 -13.31 -28.10
CA ILE A 201 8.96 -12.55 -28.03
C ILE A 201 8.54 -11.99 -29.39
N LEU A 202 8.51 -12.83 -30.44
CA LEU A 202 7.92 -12.41 -31.72
C LEU A 202 6.39 -12.41 -31.67
N THR A 203 5.80 -13.22 -30.79
CA THR A 203 4.35 -13.30 -30.53
C THR A 203 4.08 -13.43 -29.04
N PRO A 204 4.09 -12.30 -28.28
CA PRO A 204 3.90 -12.35 -26.83
C PRO A 204 2.55 -12.93 -26.45
N VAL A 205 2.54 -13.70 -25.36
CA VAL A 205 1.30 -14.07 -24.68
C VAL A 205 0.73 -12.82 -24.02
N ARG A 206 -0.58 -12.61 -24.17
CA ARG A 206 -1.27 -11.49 -23.55
C ARG A 206 -1.26 -11.64 -22.02
N ALA A 207 -0.85 -10.58 -21.32
CA ALA A 207 -0.97 -10.54 -19.86
C ALA A 207 -2.44 -10.68 -19.42
N PRO A 208 -2.73 -11.49 -18.39
CA PRO A 208 -4.09 -11.77 -17.97
C PRO A 208 -4.78 -10.58 -17.29
N LEU A 209 -3.99 -9.68 -16.69
CA LEU A 209 -4.49 -8.53 -15.94
C LEU A 209 -4.36 -7.21 -16.72
N PRO A 210 -5.37 -6.31 -16.63
CA PRO A 210 -5.22 -4.94 -17.13
C PRO A 210 -4.17 -4.17 -16.32
N LEU A 211 -3.42 -3.29 -16.99
CA LEU A 211 -2.44 -2.39 -16.38
C LEU A 211 -2.95 -0.95 -16.41
N GLY A 212 -2.96 -0.28 -15.26
CA GLY A 212 -3.11 1.17 -15.12
C GLY A 212 -1.78 1.83 -14.77
N ILE A 213 -1.56 3.06 -15.22
CA ILE A 213 -0.36 3.83 -14.92
C ILE A 213 -0.77 5.16 -14.29
N ILE A 214 -0.20 5.47 -13.12
CA ILE A 214 -0.31 6.79 -12.47
C ILE A 214 1.08 7.44 -12.54
N PRO A 215 1.28 8.45 -13.39
CA PRO A 215 2.57 9.08 -13.54
C PRO A 215 2.96 9.83 -12.26
N ALA A 216 4.12 9.52 -11.70
CA ALA A 216 4.71 10.23 -10.58
C ALA A 216 6.03 10.87 -11.06
N GLY A 217 6.00 12.17 -11.37
CA GLY A 217 7.14 12.87 -11.97
C GLY A 217 8.36 12.97 -11.06
N GLU A 218 9.55 13.09 -11.65
CA GLU A 218 10.86 13.11 -10.96
C GLU A 218 11.20 14.42 -10.21
N ASN A 219 10.34 15.43 -10.27
CA ASN A 219 10.64 16.74 -9.73
C ASN A 219 10.44 16.79 -8.20
N GLY A 220 11.49 16.42 -7.47
CA GLY A 220 11.69 16.83 -6.08
C GLY A 220 11.23 15.84 -5.00
N GLY A 221 11.89 14.69 -4.92
CA GLY A 221 12.04 13.95 -3.66
C GLY A 221 11.09 12.77 -3.45
N GLN A 222 11.52 11.63 -4.00
CA GLN A 222 11.08 10.26 -3.71
C GLN A 222 9.61 9.96 -4.04
N TRP A 223 9.42 9.41 -5.24
CA TRP A 223 8.26 8.63 -5.63
C TRP A 223 8.79 7.28 -6.11
N PHE A 224 8.52 6.22 -5.34
CA PHE A 224 8.86 4.84 -5.70
C PHE A 224 7.84 4.29 -6.72
N THR A 225 8.19 3.19 -7.42
CA THR A 225 7.23 2.41 -8.20
C THR A 225 6.30 1.66 -7.26
N TRP A 226 5.00 1.70 -7.51
CA TRP A 226 4.00 0.96 -6.73
C TRP A 226 3.26 -0.04 -7.60
N LEU A 227 2.92 -1.20 -7.03
CA LEU A 227 2.07 -2.21 -7.65
C LEU A 227 0.79 -2.39 -6.80
N ASN A 228 -0.21 -1.52 -6.99
CA ASN A 228 -1.51 -1.77 -6.36
C ASN A 228 -2.32 -2.72 -7.26
N ALA A 229 -2.61 -3.91 -6.76
CA ALA A 229 -3.23 -4.97 -7.54
C ALA A 229 -4.76 -5.11 -7.34
N ASN A 230 -5.45 -4.14 -6.73
CA ASN A 230 -6.86 -4.32 -6.34
C ASN A 230 -7.87 -3.30 -6.86
N LEU A 231 -7.68 -2.74 -8.06
CA LEU A 231 -8.73 -1.92 -8.67
C LEU A 231 -9.89 -2.79 -9.16
N LYS A 232 -10.98 -2.83 -8.38
CA LYS A 232 -12.29 -3.30 -8.84
C LYS A 232 -12.65 -2.56 -10.13
N SER A 233 -12.77 -3.31 -11.21
CA SER A 233 -13.05 -2.90 -12.59
C SER A 233 -11.86 -2.27 -13.36
N PRO A 234 -11.69 -2.62 -14.65
CA PRO A 234 -10.79 -1.87 -15.51
C PRO A 234 -11.26 -0.42 -15.48
N LEU A 235 -10.44 0.46 -14.91
CA LEU A 235 -10.58 1.90 -15.11
C LEU A 235 -10.28 2.12 -16.60
N CYS A 236 -11.33 1.99 -17.40
CA CYS A 236 -11.36 2.38 -18.79
C CYS A 236 -11.06 3.88 -18.82
N ILE A 237 -9.79 4.22 -19.06
CA ILE A 237 -9.44 5.52 -19.64
C ILE A 237 -9.86 5.40 -21.11
N ASN A 238 -11.13 5.68 -21.38
CA ASN A 238 -11.61 6.06 -22.72
C ASN A 238 -11.88 7.56 -22.69
#